data_AF-A0A6J2TV83-F1
#
_entry.id   AF-A0A6J2TV83-F1
#
_cell.length_a   1.000
_cell.length_b   1.000
_cell.length_c   1.000
_cell.angle_alpha   90.00
_cell.angle_beta   90.00
_cell.angle_gamma   90.00
#
_symmetry.space_group_name_H-M   'P 1'
#
loop_
_entity.id
_entity.type
_entity.pdbx_description
1 polymer ?
#
loop_
_entity_poly.entity_id
_entity_poly.type
_entity_poly.pdbx_seq_one_letter_code
_entity_poly.pdbx_strand_id
1 'polypeptide(L)'
;MANVTKNNKKAAHEPMESKTTTVLGDDDKILGVVDSFTTCLDAVERDLDRALQERNKPMLTLDEMIKLDTYIAYVNSTLVWMHAKMQGADVTNHPIQNDLNRAKKMLARNKEIDDALAAPRLEMQATKRFIAAGIHTRFVNMDGVMVTEEMYKRKQAEKQTNKS
;
A
#
# COMPACT_ATOMS: atom_id res chain seq x y z
N MET A 1 65.13 -7.18 -62.39
CA MET A 1 64.09 -8.08 -61.80
C MET A 1 64.40 -8.19 -60.32
N ALA A 2 63.56 -7.91 -59.32
CA ALA A 2 62.16 -7.50 -59.25
C ALA A 2 62.01 -6.55 -58.03
N ASN A 3 61.12 -5.58 -58.15
CA ASN A 3 60.77 -4.62 -57.11
C ASN A 3 59.75 -5.28 -56.16
N VAL A 4 60.01 -5.34 -54.86
CA VAL A 4 59.05 -5.87 -53.87
C VAL A 4 58.70 -4.76 -52.89
N THR A 5 57.67 -4.01 -53.25
CA THR A 5 56.96 -3.07 -52.38
C THR A 5 56.11 -3.88 -51.41
N LYS A 6 56.50 -3.95 -50.14
CA LYS A 6 55.65 -4.51 -49.08
C LYS A 6 54.64 -3.44 -48.64
N ASN A 7 53.41 -3.57 -49.13
CA ASN A 7 52.26 -2.80 -48.69
C ASN A 7 51.95 -3.09 -47.21
N ASN A 8 52.22 -2.12 -46.36
CA ASN A 8 51.80 -2.13 -44.96
C ASN A 8 50.34 -1.63 -44.89
N LYS A 9 49.37 -2.55 -44.88
CA LYS A 9 47.97 -2.22 -44.56
C LYS A 9 47.89 -1.91 -43.06
N LYS A 10 47.88 -0.63 -42.72
CA LYS A 10 47.39 -0.13 -41.42
C LYS A 10 46.00 -0.73 -41.20
N ALA A 11 45.87 -1.62 -40.23
CA ALA A 11 44.57 -1.94 -39.65
C ALA A 11 44.08 -0.64 -38.99
N ALA A 12 43.11 0.01 -39.64
CA ALA A 12 42.39 1.11 -39.03
C ALA A 12 41.69 0.54 -37.79
N HIS A 13 42.13 0.99 -36.62
CA HIS A 13 41.43 0.74 -35.37
C HIS A 13 40.14 1.55 -35.44
N GLU A 14 39.05 0.91 -35.87
CA GLU A 14 37.71 1.49 -35.68
C GLU A 14 37.52 1.78 -34.18
N PRO A 15 36.97 2.94 -33.81
CA PRO A 15 36.77 3.29 -32.41
C PRO A 15 35.77 2.31 -31.79
N MET A 16 36.16 1.67 -30.68
CA MET A 16 35.31 0.70 -29.95
C MET A 16 33.96 1.31 -29.50
N GLU A 17 33.88 2.63 -29.36
CA GLU A 17 32.67 3.35 -28.92
C GLU A 17 31.47 3.24 -29.89
N SER A 18 31.72 3.08 -31.20
CA SER A 18 30.61 3.01 -32.17
C SER A 18 29.89 1.65 -32.19
N LYS A 19 30.61 0.57 -31.86
CA LYS A 19 30.09 -0.80 -31.85
C LYS A 19 29.27 -1.11 -30.59
N THR A 20 29.64 -0.56 -29.44
CA THR A 20 28.85 -0.74 -28.20
C THR A 20 27.50 -0.04 -28.27
N THR A 21 27.45 1.15 -28.87
CA THR A 21 26.22 1.95 -28.94
C THR A 21 25.20 1.37 -29.93
N THR A 22 25.67 0.72 -31.00
CA THR A 22 24.81 0.06 -32.00
C THR A 22 24.25 -1.28 -31.50
N VAL A 23 25.05 -2.07 -30.77
CA VAL A 23 24.62 -3.39 -30.26
C VAL A 23 23.58 -3.29 -29.13
N LEU A 24 23.60 -2.21 -28.34
CA LEU A 24 22.58 -1.96 -27.30
C LEU A 24 21.25 -1.43 -27.85
N GLY A 25 21.28 -0.77 -29.03
CA GLY A 25 20.09 -0.21 -29.69
C GLY A 25 19.20 -1.25 -30.37
N ASP A 26 19.72 -2.46 -30.61
CA ASP A 26 19.01 -3.55 -31.29
C ASP A 26 18.47 -4.62 -30.32
N ASP A 27 18.60 -4.42 -29.00
CA ASP A 27 18.04 -5.34 -28.01
C ASP A 27 16.56 -4.99 -27.76
N ASP A 28 15.68 -5.70 -28.46
CA ASP A 28 14.21 -5.60 -28.34
C ASP A 28 13.73 -5.65 -26.87
N LYS A 29 14.43 -6.34 -25.98
CA LYS A 29 14.06 -6.41 -24.56
C LYS A 29 14.37 -5.12 -23.83
N ILE A 30 15.53 -4.52 -24.10
CA ILE A 30 15.91 -3.25 -23.48
C ILE A 30 15.01 -2.13 -24.00
N LEU A 31 14.75 -2.10 -25.32
CA LEU A 31 13.81 -1.17 -25.93
C LEU A 31 12.41 -1.28 -25.30
N GLY A 32 11.88 -2.50 -25.19
CA GLY A 32 10.57 -2.72 -24.57
C GLY A 32 10.49 -2.28 -23.10
N VAL A 33 11.58 -2.44 -22.32
CA VAL A 33 11.64 -1.94 -20.93
C VAL A 33 11.65 -0.41 -20.89
N VAL A 34 12.41 0.23 -21.78
CA VAL A 34 12.46 1.69 -21.87
C VAL A 34 11.10 2.26 -22.28
N ASP A 35 10.45 1.69 -23.30
CA ASP A 35 9.12 2.11 -23.76
C ASP A 35 8.04 1.92 -22.68
N SER A 36 8.10 0.82 -21.93
CA SER A 36 7.21 0.62 -20.79
C SER A 36 7.47 1.65 -19.70
N PHE A 37 8.73 1.96 -19.43
CA PHE A 37 9.11 2.93 -18.40
C PHE A 37 8.66 4.35 -18.76
N THR A 38 8.85 4.79 -20.01
CA THR A 38 8.37 6.09 -20.50
C THR A 38 6.85 6.19 -20.45
N THR A 39 6.14 5.15 -20.89
CA THR A 39 4.67 5.09 -20.79
C THR A 39 4.18 5.21 -19.34
N CYS A 40 4.88 4.58 -18.39
CA CYS A 40 4.57 4.72 -16.97
C CYS A 40 4.86 6.12 -16.45
N LEU A 41 5.95 6.76 -16.88
CA LEU A 41 6.26 8.15 -16.52
C LEU A 41 5.19 9.11 -17.03
N ASP A 42 4.73 8.96 -18.27
CA ASP A 42 3.66 9.78 -18.85
C ASP A 42 2.34 9.62 -18.07
N ALA A 43 2.06 8.43 -17.53
CA ALA A 43 0.91 8.21 -16.66
C ALA A 43 1.06 8.94 -15.31
N VAL A 44 2.23 8.82 -14.68
CA VAL A 44 2.52 9.50 -13.41
C VAL A 44 2.49 11.02 -13.57
N GLU A 45 3.01 11.56 -14.67
CA GLU A 45 2.98 13.00 -14.97
C GLU A 45 1.55 13.51 -15.10
N ARG A 46 0.70 12.82 -15.87
CA ARG A 46 -0.73 13.16 -15.99
C ARG A 46 -1.46 13.15 -14.65
N ASP A 47 -1.18 12.15 -13.80
CA ASP A 47 -1.79 12.05 -12.48
C ASP A 47 -1.31 13.14 -11.53
N LEU A 48 -0.02 13.52 -11.61
CA LEU A 48 0.55 14.63 -10.85
C LEU A 48 -0.02 15.98 -11.29
N ASP A 49 -0.14 16.22 -12.59
CA ASP A 49 -0.76 17.44 -13.12
C ASP A 49 -2.19 17.59 -12.62
N ARG A 50 -2.96 16.50 -12.67
CA ARG A 50 -4.31 16.46 -12.11
C ARG A 50 -4.29 16.76 -10.62
N ALA A 51 -3.42 16.10 -9.85
CA ALA A 51 -3.31 16.31 -8.42
C ALA A 51 -2.98 17.77 -8.06
N LEU A 52 -2.05 18.40 -8.78
CA LEU A 52 -1.68 19.79 -8.58
C LEU A 52 -2.81 20.75 -8.96
N GLN A 53 -3.56 20.46 -10.02
CA GLN A 53 -4.75 21.23 -10.39
C GLN A 53 -5.83 21.15 -9.32
N GLU A 54 -6.12 19.96 -8.79
CA GLU A 54 -7.09 19.78 -7.70
C GLU A 54 -6.66 20.50 -6.42
N ARG A 55 -5.37 20.43 -6.07
CA ARG A 55 -4.82 21.08 -4.86
C ARG A 55 -5.05 22.59 -4.83
N ASN A 56 -5.05 23.23 -6.00
CA ASN A 56 -5.24 24.68 -6.14
C ASN A 56 -6.72 25.10 -6.14
N LYS A 57 -7.66 24.16 -6.09
CA LYS A 57 -9.09 24.48 -6.03
C LYS A 57 -9.51 24.79 -4.59
N PRO A 58 -10.36 25.81 -4.37
CA PRO A 58 -10.80 26.21 -3.03
C PRO A 58 -11.81 25.25 -2.37
N MET A 59 -12.11 24.11 -3.00
CA MET A 59 -13.28 23.29 -2.66
C MET A 59 -12.94 21.98 -1.93
N LEU A 60 -11.67 21.71 -1.64
CA LEU A 60 -11.29 20.50 -0.92
C LEU A 60 -11.54 20.66 0.58
N THR A 61 -12.09 19.63 1.20
CA THR A 61 -12.12 19.49 2.66
C THR A 61 -10.69 19.31 3.20
N LEU A 62 -10.49 19.61 4.49
CA LEU A 62 -9.19 19.43 5.13
C LEU A 62 -8.66 17.98 5.00
N ASP A 63 -9.54 16.98 5.10
CA ASP A 63 -9.17 15.57 4.94
C ASP A 63 -8.69 15.26 3.51
N GLU A 64 -9.41 15.75 2.50
CA GLU A 64 -9.02 15.60 1.10
C GLU A 64 -7.69 16.30 0.80
N MET A 65 -7.47 17.49 1.35
CA MET A 65 -6.20 18.20 1.22
C MET A 65 -5.05 17.40 1.84
N ILE A 66 -5.23 16.85 3.04
CA ILE A 66 -4.21 16.03 3.72
C ILE A 66 -3.90 14.77 2.90
N LYS A 67 -4.93 14.10 2.36
CA LYS A 67 -4.75 12.91 1.50
C LYS A 67 -3.97 13.25 0.24
N LEU A 68 -4.33 14.34 -0.42
CA LEU A 68 -3.67 14.81 -1.64
C LEU A 68 -2.21 15.22 -1.40
N ASP A 69 -1.94 15.99 -0.35
CA ASP A 69 -0.58 16.42 0.01
C ASP A 69 0.30 15.22 0.40
N THR A 70 -0.28 14.23 1.10
CA THR A 70 0.41 12.98 1.44
C THR A 70 0.75 12.18 0.18
N TYR A 71 -0.16 12.10 -0.78
CA TYR A 71 0.09 11.46 -2.08
C TYR A 71 1.22 12.15 -2.84
N ILE A 72 1.18 13.48 -2.97
CA ILE A 72 2.21 14.25 -3.68
C ILE A 72 3.59 14.06 -3.03
N ALA A 73 3.66 14.10 -1.69
CA ALA A 73 4.91 13.87 -0.95
C ALA A 73 5.48 12.47 -1.18
N TYR A 74 4.62 11.44 -1.24
CA TYR A 74 5.02 10.07 -1.55
C TYR A 74 5.57 9.94 -2.97
N VAL A 75 4.85 10.45 -3.96
CA VAL A 75 5.28 10.39 -5.37
C VAL A 75 6.61 11.12 -5.56
N ASN A 76 6.74 12.34 -5.02
CA ASN A 76 7.98 13.12 -5.10
C ASN A 76 9.18 12.37 -4.50
N SER A 77 9.02 11.82 -3.28
CA SER A 77 10.09 11.05 -2.62
C SER A 77 10.47 9.80 -3.42
N THR A 78 9.49 9.14 -4.03
CA THR A 78 9.70 7.95 -4.86
C THR A 78 10.42 8.30 -6.16
N LEU A 79 10.07 9.40 -6.82
CA LEU A 79 10.73 9.87 -8.04
C LEU A 79 12.20 10.22 -7.80
N VAL A 80 12.51 10.91 -6.69
CA VAL A 80 13.91 11.20 -6.31
C VAL A 80 14.68 9.92 -6.04
N TRP A 81 14.06 8.94 -5.35
CA TRP A 81 14.67 7.64 -5.13
C TRP A 81 14.92 6.87 -6.43
N MET A 82 13.96 6.83 -7.35
CA MET A 82 14.10 6.21 -8.68
C MET A 82 15.19 6.88 -9.49
N HIS A 83 15.25 8.22 -9.48
CA HIS A 83 16.30 8.98 -10.14
C HIS A 83 17.70 8.62 -9.63
N ALA A 84 17.88 8.55 -8.30
CA ALA A 84 19.15 8.12 -7.71
C ALA A 84 19.53 6.69 -8.11
N LYS A 85 18.54 5.77 -8.15
CA LYS A 85 18.75 4.40 -8.65
C LYS A 85 19.18 4.35 -10.11
N MET A 86 18.57 5.15 -10.99
CA MET A 86 18.91 5.21 -12.41
C MET A 86 20.33 5.75 -12.65
N GLN A 87 20.81 6.66 -11.80
CA GLN A 87 22.18 7.14 -11.83
C GLN A 87 23.21 6.14 -11.30
N GLY A 88 22.78 4.95 -10.85
CA GLY A 88 23.66 3.94 -10.25
C GLY A 88 24.10 4.27 -8.82
N ALA A 89 23.47 5.25 -8.16
CA ALA A 89 23.79 5.57 -6.78
C ALA A 89 23.33 4.48 -5.80
N ASP A 90 24.11 4.25 -4.75
CA ASP A 90 23.69 3.39 -3.65
C ASP A 90 22.68 4.10 -2.75
N VAL A 91 21.42 3.70 -2.88
CA VAL A 91 20.31 4.26 -2.11
C VAL A 91 20.01 3.51 -0.81
N THR A 92 20.83 2.53 -0.40
CA THR A 92 20.58 1.78 0.85
C THR A 92 20.71 2.68 2.08
N ASN A 93 21.73 3.54 2.11
CA ASN A 93 22.00 4.48 3.21
C ASN A 93 21.65 5.94 2.86
N HIS A 94 20.98 6.17 1.73
CA HIS A 94 20.65 7.52 1.28
C HIS A 94 19.51 8.13 2.11
N PRO A 95 19.59 9.41 2.55
CA PRO A 95 18.56 10.06 3.36
C PRO A 95 17.14 9.99 2.77
N ILE A 96 17.02 9.94 1.44
CA ILE A 96 15.73 9.78 0.73
C ILE A 96 14.91 8.57 1.20
N GLN A 97 15.56 7.51 1.70
CA GLN A 97 14.86 6.36 2.27
C GLN A 97 14.03 6.75 3.49
N ASN A 98 14.53 7.68 4.31
CA ASN A 98 13.80 8.17 5.48
C ASN A 98 12.56 8.94 5.05
N ASP A 99 12.68 9.81 4.04
CA ASP A 99 11.55 10.58 3.49
C ASP A 99 10.51 9.67 2.86
N LEU A 100 10.95 8.70 2.06
CA LEU A 100 10.09 7.69 1.45
C LEU A 100 9.35 6.87 2.51
N ASN A 101 10.06 6.39 3.54
CA ASN A 101 9.47 5.64 4.63
C ASN A 101 8.49 6.48 5.46
N ARG A 102 8.77 7.76 5.65
CA ARG A 102 7.85 8.70 6.31
C ARG A 102 6.57 8.86 5.49
N ALA A 103 6.67 9.08 4.18
CA ALA A 103 5.50 9.22 3.31
C ALA A 103 4.66 7.93 3.28
N LYS A 104 5.31 6.75 3.21
CA LYS A 104 4.62 5.44 3.31
C LYS A 104 3.84 5.28 4.61
N LYS A 105 4.43 5.66 5.75
CA LYS A 105 3.75 5.63 7.06
C LYS A 105 2.52 6.54 7.09
N MET A 106 2.58 7.72 6.46
CA MET A 106 1.44 8.62 6.37
C MET A 106 0.31 8.02 5.53
N LEU A 107 0.63 7.40 4.39
CA LEU A 107 -0.37 6.69 3.57
C LEU A 107 -1.01 5.51 4.31
N ALA A 108 -0.21 4.71 5.02
CA ALA A 108 -0.71 3.60 5.82
C ALA A 108 -1.67 4.09 6.92
N ARG A 109 -1.33 5.17 7.62
CA ARG A 109 -2.21 5.79 8.61
C ARG A 109 -3.52 6.30 7.99
N ASN A 110 -3.47 6.94 6.83
CA ASN A 110 -4.71 7.39 6.15
C ASN A 110 -5.62 6.21 5.83
N LYS A 111 -5.05 5.10 5.36
CA LYS A 111 -5.80 3.86 5.12
C LYS A 111 -6.43 3.31 6.40
N GLU A 112 -5.69 3.26 7.51
CA GLU A 112 -6.22 2.81 8.81
C GLU A 112 -7.41 3.66 9.27
N ILE A 113 -7.33 4.99 9.07
CA ILE A 113 -8.42 5.91 9.40
C ILE A 113 -9.64 5.64 8.51
N ASP A 114 -9.45 5.52 7.20
CA ASP A 114 -10.54 5.26 6.26
C ASP A 114 -11.21 3.90 6.54
N ASP A 115 -10.43 2.86 6.81
CA ASP A 115 -10.93 1.53 7.17
C ASP A 115 -11.72 1.59 8.50
N ALA A 116 -11.24 2.35 9.49
CA ALA A 116 -11.94 2.54 10.77
C ALA A 116 -13.25 3.34 10.63
N LEU A 117 -13.31 4.29 9.69
CA LEU A 117 -14.52 5.04 9.37
C LEU A 117 -15.55 4.19 8.63
N ALA A 118 -15.08 3.30 7.73
CA ALA A 118 -15.93 2.38 6.98
C ALA A 118 -16.41 1.17 7.80
N ALA A 119 -15.76 0.88 8.94
CA ALA A 119 -16.09 -0.28 9.76
C ALA A 119 -17.55 -0.22 10.28
N PRO A 120 -18.31 -1.34 10.21
CA PRO A 120 -19.68 -1.40 10.69
C PRO A 120 -19.73 -1.16 12.21
N ARG A 121 -20.58 -0.22 12.63
CA ARG A 121 -20.75 0.12 14.06
C ARG A 121 -22.01 -0.55 14.60
N LEU A 122 -21.92 -1.07 15.82
CA LEU A 122 -23.09 -1.60 16.52
C LEU A 122 -24.08 -0.48 16.82
N GLU A 123 -25.35 -0.70 16.50
CA GLU A 123 -26.41 0.22 16.86
C GLU A 123 -26.67 0.08 18.36
N MET A 124 -26.35 1.13 19.12
CA MET A 124 -26.30 1.06 20.57
C MET A 124 -27.67 0.82 21.20
N GLN A 125 -28.75 1.33 20.60
CA GLN A 125 -30.11 1.12 21.12
C GLN A 125 -30.58 -0.32 20.93
N ALA A 126 -30.39 -0.91 19.75
CA ALA A 126 -30.68 -2.30 19.45
C ALA A 126 -29.81 -3.22 20.30
N THR A 127 -28.52 -2.90 20.45
CA THR A 127 -27.61 -3.63 21.34
C THR A 127 -28.13 -3.62 22.78
N LYS A 128 -28.57 -2.47 23.29
CA LYS A 128 -29.21 -2.38 24.63
C LYS A 128 -30.48 -3.21 24.73
N ARG A 129 -31.33 -3.21 23.69
CA ARG A 129 -32.55 -4.05 23.64
C ARG A 129 -32.21 -5.53 23.64
N PHE A 130 -31.22 -5.96 22.85
CA PHE A 130 -30.75 -7.34 22.81
C PHE A 130 -30.16 -7.78 24.15
N ILE A 131 -29.36 -6.92 24.79
CA ILE A 131 -28.83 -7.18 26.13
C ILE A 131 -29.96 -7.28 27.15
N ALA A 132 -30.92 -6.34 27.15
CA ALA A 132 -32.05 -6.37 28.09
C ALA A 132 -32.95 -7.60 27.89
N ALA A 133 -33.25 -7.97 26.64
CA ALA A 133 -34.01 -9.17 26.31
C ALA A 133 -33.25 -10.46 26.67
N GLY A 134 -31.93 -10.50 26.44
CA GLY A 134 -31.09 -11.64 26.81
C GLY A 134 -30.92 -11.79 28.32
N ILE A 135 -30.83 -10.68 29.07
CA ILE A 135 -30.67 -10.65 30.53
C ILE A 135 -32.00 -10.87 31.29
N HIS A 136 -33.16 -10.79 30.62
CA HIS A 136 -34.45 -11.14 31.24
C HIS A 136 -34.53 -12.62 31.68
N THR A 137 -33.62 -13.48 31.22
CA THR A 137 -33.40 -14.79 31.84
C THR A 137 -32.66 -14.62 33.16
N ARG A 138 -33.39 -14.74 34.28
CA ARG A 138 -32.80 -14.70 35.61
C ARG A 138 -32.05 -16.00 35.87
N PHE A 139 -30.74 -15.93 36.08
CA PHE A 139 -29.90 -17.08 36.42
C PHE A 139 -29.73 -17.16 37.94
N VAL A 140 -29.78 -18.38 38.46
CA VAL A 140 -29.58 -18.71 39.87
C VAL A 140 -28.46 -19.74 39.99
N ASN A 141 -27.62 -19.60 41.00
CA ASN A 141 -26.56 -20.56 41.28
C ASN A 141 -27.15 -21.76 42.04
N MET A 142 -27.04 -22.96 41.47
CA MET A 142 -27.44 -24.21 42.09
C MET A 142 -26.20 -25.09 42.22
N ASP A 143 -25.71 -25.26 43.45
CA ASP A 143 -24.58 -26.14 43.79
C ASP A 143 -23.31 -25.91 42.94
N GLY A 144 -23.01 -24.64 42.63
CA GLY A 144 -21.83 -24.24 41.85
C GLY A 144 -22.06 -24.13 40.34
N VAL A 145 -23.25 -24.46 39.84
CA VAL A 145 -23.62 -24.35 38.42
C VAL A 145 -24.70 -23.29 38.22
N MET A 146 -24.49 -22.39 37.25
CA MET A 146 -25.48 -21.37 36.89
C MET A 146 -26.58 -21.98 36.02
N VAL A 147 -27.82 -21.91 36.49
CA VAL A 147 -29.01 -22.41 35.77
C VAL A 147 -30.07 -21.33 35.69
N THR A 148 -30.97 -21.40 34.72
CA THR A 148 -32.10 -20.46 34.65
C THR A 148 -33.07 -20.70 35.81
N GLU A 149 -33.76 -19.64 36.25
CA GLU A 149 -34.76 -19.74 37.32
C GLU A 149 -35.87 -20.75 37.01
N GLU A 150 -36.26 -20.89 35.74
CA GLU A 150 -37.25 -21.87 35.31
C GLU A 150 -36.78 -23.31 35.53
N MET A 151 -35.52 -23.60 35.16
CA MET A 151 -34.91 -24.91 35.40
C MET A 151 -34.76 -25.21 36.89
N TYR A 152 -34.41 -24.20 37.69
CA TYR A 152 -34.31 -24.32 39.14
C TYR A 152 -35.67 -24.63 39.78
N LYS A 153 -36.72 -23.88 39.43
CA LYS A 153 -38.10 -24.09 39.93
C LYS A 153 -38.63 -25.48 39.54
N ARG A 154 -38.38 -25.91 38.30
CA ARG A 154 -38.79 -27.24 37.82
C ARG A 154 -38.15 -28.38 38.63
N LYS A 155 -36.84 -28.31 38.89
CA LYS A 155 -36.14 -29.30 39.73
C LYS A 155 -36.65 -29.31 41.17
N GLN A 156 -37.00 -28.16 41.73
CA GLN A 156 -37.59 -28.12 43.08
C GLN A 156 -38.95 -28.81 43.12
N ALA A 157 -39.80 -28.58 42.12
CA ALA A 157 -41.10 -29.24 42.00
C ALA A 157 -40.95 -30.77 41.87
N GLU A 158 -40.02 -31.23 41.02
CA GLU A 158 -39.71 -32.67 40.85
C GLU A 158 -39.19 -33.33 42.13
N LYS A 159 -38.42 -32.61 42.96
CA LYS A 159 -37.98 -33.09 44.29
C LYS A 159 -39.13 -33.20 45.29
N GLN A 160 -40.18 -32.38 45.16
CA GLN A 160 -41.33 -32.41 46.05
C GLN A 160 -42.31 -33.54 45.68
N THR A 161 -42.51 -33.80 44.38
CA THR A 161 -43.35 -34.91 43.92
C THR A 161 -42.75 -36.29 44.19
N ASN A 162 -41.43 -36.45 44.14
CA ASN A 162 -40.75 -37.72 44.46
C ASN A 162 -40.58 -37.99 45.98
N LYS A 163 -41.12 -37.12 46.84
CA LYS A 163 -41.10 -37.27 48.31
C LYS A 163 -42.47 -37.59 48.92
N SER A 164 -43.53 -37.69 48.10
CA SER A 164 -44.85 -38.24 48.47
C SER A 164 -44.97 -39.67 47.98
#